data_AF-A0A973M5H6-F1
#
_entry.id   AF-A0A973M5H6-F1
#
_cell.length_a   1.000
_cell.length_b   1.000
_cell.length_c   1.000
_cell.angle_alpha   90.00
_cell.angle_beta   90.00
_cell.angle_gamma   90.00
#
_symmetry.space_group_name_H-M   'P 1'
#
loop_
_entity.id
_entity.type
_entity.pdbx_description
1 polymer ?
#
loop_
_entity_poly.entity_id
_entity_poly.type
_entity_poly.pdbx_seq_one_letter_code
_entity_poly.pdbx_strand_id
1 'polypeptide(L)'
;SRGGWDVATKHSASGERGSIHAKFVFVGAGGGALHLLQASGIPESKGYGGFPVSGKFFRSTDPTLAARHNAKVYGQASVGAPPMSVPHLDTRYVDGKRSLLFGPYAGFSTNFLKSGSLLDLPLSIRTSNIVPMLAVAKDNMDLTAYLVKEVAKSHNAKVEALREYFPLADGEKWELITAGQRVQIIKKDAKKGGVLQFGTEVITSRDGSIGALLGASPGASTAVPIMLELMQRCFPKQYRGWETKLREMMPGYGVKLNENPELAAEIADKPAEALQLAATAQ
;
A
#
# COMPACT_ATOMS: atom_id res chain seq x y z
N SER A 1 -21.53 -15.90 -26.08
CA SER A 1 -20.25 -15.75 -25.34
C SER A 1 -19.98 -17.04 -24.58
N ARG A 2 -18.72 -17.45 -24.40
CA ARG A 2 -18.34 -18.71 -23.71
C ARG A 2 -18.39 -18.62 -22.17
N GLY A 3 -18.93 -17.54 -21.61
CA GLY A 3 -18.84 -17.19 -20.18
C GLY A 3 -17.40 -16.81 -19.77
N GLY A 4 -17.21 -16.00 -18.74
CA GLY A 4 -15.87 -15.60 -18.26
C GLY A 4 -15.28 -14.36 -18.93
N TRP A 5 -13.96 -14.19 -18.78
CA TRP A 5 -13.17 -13.00 -19.11
C TRP A 5 -12.16 -13.29 -20.21
N ASP A 6 -12.07 -12.40 -21.21
CA ASP A 6 -10.99 -12.39 -22.18
C ASP A 6 -9.99 -11.29 -21.80
N VAL A 7 -8.82 -11.70 -21.31
CA VAL A 7 -7.78 -10.80 -20.80
C VAL A 7 -6.77 -10.54 -21.91
N ALA A 8 -6.81 -9.33 -22.48
CA ALA A 8 -5.81 -8.88 -23.43
C ALA A 8 -4.45 -8.69 -22.74
N THR A 9 -3.39 -9.27 -23.32
CA THR A 9 -2.02 -9.18 -22.80
C THR A 9 -1.12 -8.47 -23.81
N LYS A 10 -0.08 -7.80 -23.31
CA LYS A 10 1.00 -7.24 -24.12
C LYS A 10 2.34 -7.55 -23.47
N HIS A 11 3.22 -8.20 -24.20
CA HIS A 11 4.59 -8.42 -23.74
C HIS A 11 5.35 -7.09 -23.70
N SER A 12 6.00 -6.78 -22.58
CA SER A 12 6.63 -5.47 -22.36
C SER A 12 7.83 -5.23 -23.29
N ALA A 13 8.67 -6.25 -23.54
CA ALA A 13 9.86 -6.12 -24.38
C ALA A 13 9.56 -6.21 -25.90
N SER A 14 8.94 -7.31 -26.38
CA SER A 14 8.65 -7.52 -27.80
C SER A 14 7.44 -6.73 -28.31
N GLY A 15 6.54 -6.29 -27.43
CA GLY A 15 5.28 -5.63 -27.82
C GLY A 15 4.20 -6.57 -28.34
N GLU A 16 4.47 -7.88 -28.39
CA GLU A 16 3.53 -8.91 -28.83
C GLU A 16 2.23 -8.86 -28.03
N ARG A 17 1.10 -9.05 -28.71
CA ARG A 17 -0.23 -9.01 -28.10
C ARG A 17 -0.86 -10.39 -28.11
N GLY A 18 -1.54 -10.73 -27.02
CA GLY A 18 -2.27 -11.99 -26.88
C GLY A 18 -3.60 -11.80 -26.16
N SER A 19 -4.30 -12.90 -25.97
CA SER A 19 -5.51 -12.97 -25.14
C SER A 19 -5.50 -14.26 -24.34
N ILE A 20 -5.89 -14.17 -23.07
CA ILE A 20 -6.06 -15.31 -22.18
C ILE A 20 -7.51 -15.37 -21.77
N HIS A 21 -8.15 -16.51 -21.99
CA HIS A 21 -9.50 -16.77 -21.51
C HIS A 21 -9.46 -17.30 -20.07
N ALA A 22 -10.19 -16.66 -19.16
CA ALA A 22 -10.24 -17.05 -17.75
C ALA A 22 -11.67 -17.03 -17.19
N LYS A 23 -12.02 -18.05 -16.40
CA LYS A 23 -13.31 -18.09 -15.70
C LYS A 23 -13.38 -17.13 -14.51
N PHE A 24 -12.22 -16.86 -13.91
CA PHE A 24 -12.05 -15.95 -12.79
C PHE A 24 -10.80 -15.09 -12.99
N VAL A 25 -10.88 -13.81 -12.63
CA VAL A 25 -9.75 -12.87 -12.68
C VAL A 25 -9.52 -12.24 -11.31
N PHE A 26 -8.29 -12.26 -10.83
CA PHE A 26 -7.87 -11.52 -9.64
C PHE A 26 -6.95 -10.35 -10.04
N VAL A 27 -7.35 -9.13 -9.68
CA VAL A 27 -6.62 -7.90 -10.00
C VAL A 27 -5.80 -7.45 -8.79
N GLY A 28 -4.55 -7.91 -8.73
CA GLY A 28 -3.55 -7.57 -7.70
C GLY A 28 -2.42 -6.66 -8.22
N ALA A 29 -2.71 -5.73 -9.14
CA ALA A 29 -1.69 -4.99 -9.89
C ALA A 29 -1.17 -3.70 -9.20
N GLY A 30 -1.20 -3.62 -7.87
CA GLY A 30 -0.82 -2.42 -7.12
C GLY A 30 -1.61 -1.19 -7.58
N GLY A 31 -0.94 -0.05 -7.78
CA GLY A 31 -1.60 1.17 -8.29
C GLY A 31 -2.27 1.00 -9.67
N GLY A 32 -1.80 0.06 -10.49
CA GLY A 32 -2.40 -0.25 -11.79
C GLY A 32 -3.75 -0.99 -11.71
N ALA A 33 -4.13 -1.49 -10.53
CA ALA A 33 -5.38 -2.20 -10.32
C ALA A 33 -6.62 -1.33 -10.66
N LEU A 34 -6.55 -0.01 -10.42
CA LEU A 34 -7.66 0.89 -10.73
C LEU A 34 -7.98 0.91 -12.22
N HIS A 35 -6.96 0.97 -13.09
CA HIS A 35 -7.18 0.97 -14.54
C HIS A 35 -7.76 -0.35 -15.04
N LEU A 36 -7.23 -1.47 -14.54
CA LEU A 36 -7.73 -2.80 -14.90
C LEU A 36 -9.18 -2.98 -14.44
N LEU A 37 -9.51 -2.51 -13.24
CA LEU A 37 -10.87 -2.55 -12.74
C LEU A 37 -11.82 -1.66 -13.56
N GLN A 38 -11.40 -0.45 -13.93
CA GLN A 38 -12.18 0.41 -14.82
C GLN A 38 -12.38 -0.23 -16.21
N ALA A 39 -11.37 -0.91 -16.74
CA ALA A 39 -11.44 -1.61 -18.01
C ALA A 39 -12.38 -2.82 -17.97
N SER A 40 -12.56 -3.45 -16.81
CA SER A 40 -13.49 -4.58 -16.64
C SER A 40 -14.95 -4.22 -16.88
N GLY A 41 -15.31 -2.94 -16.72
CA GLY A 41 -16.67 -2.44 -16.93
C GLY A 41 -17.70 -2.87 -15.88
N ILE A 42 -17.30 -3.58 -14.82
CA ILE A 42 -18.24 -4.01 -13.77
C ILE A 42 -18.86 -2.79 -13.06
N PRO A 43 -20.15 -2.83 -12.68
CA PRO A 43 -20.79 -1.72 -11.96
C PRO A 43 -20.07 -1.31 -10.67
N GLU A 44 -19.48 -2.27 -9.97
CA GLU A 44 -18.77 -2.10 -8.69
C GLU A 44 -17.46 -1.32 -8.85
N SER A 45 -16.93 -1.17 -10.07
CA SER A 45 -15.76 -0.32 -10.36
C SER A 45 -16.07 1.18 -10.36
N LYS A 46 -17.35 1.56 -10.47
CA LYS A 46 -17.77 2.95 -10.66
C LYS A 46 -17.63 3.76 -9.38
N GLY A 47 -17.17 5.00 -9.52
CA GLY A 47 -17.01 5.91 -8.38
C GLY A 47 -15.68 5.78 -7.64
N TYR A 48 -14.78 4.91 -8.10
CA TYR A 48 -13.42 4.83 -7.60
C TYR A 48 -12.47 5.75 -8.39
N GLY A 49 -11.71 6.56 -7.66
CA GLY A 49 -10.63 7.41 -8.19
C GLY A 49 -9.30 7.09 -7.53
N GLY A 50 -8.20 7.58 -8.12
CA GLY A 50 -6.86 7.42 -7.59
C GLY A 50 -6.27 8.77 -7.19
N PHE A 51 -5.59 8.82 -6.06
CA PHE A 51 -4.79 9.94 -5.61
C PHE A 51 -3.35 9.47 -5.40
N PRO A 52 -2.46 9.70 -6.38
CA PRO A 52 -1.10 9.22 -6.30
C PRO A 52 -0.31 10.05 -5.28
N VAL A 53 0.36 9.35 -4.37
CA VAL A 53 1.23 9.93 -3.35
C VAL A 53 2.59 9.25 -3.46
N SER A 54 3.65 10.04 -3.52
CA SER A 54 5.02 9.53 -3.48
C SER A 54 5.68 9.90 -2.16
N GLY A 55 6.59 9.06 -1.70
CA GLY A 55 7.44 9.34 -0.55
C GLY A 55 8.88 9.51 -1.00
N LYS A 56 9.51 10.59 -0.55
CA LYS A 56 10.95 10.81 -0.71
C LYS A 56 11.65 10.67 0.63
N PHE A 57 12.88 10.20 0.60
CA PHE A 57 13.74 10.06 1.77
C PHE A 57 15.11 10.61 1.44
N PHE A 58 15.74 11.27 2.40
CA PHE A 58 17.18 11.42 2.35
C PHE A 58 17.83 10.08 2.63
N ARG A 59 18.88 9.75 1.88
CA ARG A 59 19.74 8.59 2.11
C ARG A 59 21.16 9.09 2.31
N SER A 60 21.84 8.60 3.34
CA SER A 60 23.28 8.68 3.45
C SER A 60 23.89 7.29 3.41
N THR A 61 24.93 7.14 2.59
CA THR A 61 25.72 5.91 2.44
C THR A 61 27.11 6.05 3.06
N ASP A 62 27.38 7.16 3.77
CA ASP A 62 28.63 7.36 4.50
C ASP A 62 28.75 6.30 5.62
N PRO A 63 29.71 5.37 5.53
CA PRO A 63 29.83 4.27 6.49
C PRO A 63 30.18 4.77 7.89
N THR A 64 30.90 5.89 8.01
CA THR A 64 31.27 6.46 9.31
C THR A 64 30.05 6.99 10.04
N LEU A 65 29.10 7.56 9.30
CA LEU A 65 27.84 8.05 9.82
C LEU A 65 26.87 6.90 10.12
N ALA A 66 26.72 5.97 9.18
CA ALA A 66 25.83 4.81 9.32
C ALA A 66 26.27 3.86 10.45
N ALA A 67 27.56 3.78 10.76
CA ALA A 67 28.06 2.98 11.89
C ALA A 67 27.57 3.51 13.26
N ARG A 68 27.31 4.81 13.38
CA ARG A 68 26.93 5.48 14.64
C ARG A 68 25.45 5.29 15.01
N HIS A 69 24.63 4.79 14.09
CA HIS A 69 23.19 4.61 14.31
C HIS A 69 22.78 3.17 13.96
N ASN A 70 22.11 2.50 14.89
CA ASN A 70 21.67 1.10 14.77
C ASN A 70 20.16 0.93 14.97
N ALA A 71 19.42 2.04 15.06
CA ALA A 71 18.01 2.04 15.42
C ALA A 71 17.15 2.60 14.28
N LYS A 72 15.84 2.51 14.52
CA LYS A 72 14.82 3.30 13.84
C LYS A 72 14.16 4.18 14.90
N VAL A 73 14.35 5.49 14.79
CA VAL A 73 13.83 6.46 15.75
C VAL A 73 12.78 7.30 15.07
N TYR A 74 11.57 7.31 15.63
CA TYR A 74 10.48 8.14 15.18
C TYR A 74 10.52 9.49 15.87
N GLY A 75 10.26 10.53 15.10
CA GLY A 75 10.04 11.86 15.62
C GLY A 75 8.66 12.11 16.18
N GLN A 76 8.47 13.34 16.63
CA GLN A 76 7.15 13.84 16.96
C GLN A 76 6.48 14.38 15.69
N ALA A 77 5.19 14.08 15.52
CA ALA A 77 4.40 14.67 14.45
C ALA A 77 4.34 16.21 14.63
N SER A 78 4.64 16.96 13.58
CA SER A 78 4.34 18.40 13.57
C SER A 78 2.83 18.61 13.71
N VAL A 79 2.41 19.69 14.36
CA VAL A 79 0.98 20.02 14.52
C VAL A 79 0.32 20.12 13.15
N GLY A 80 -0.77 19.36 12.95
CA GLY A 80 -1.51 19.29 11.68
C GLY A 80 -0.93 18.36 10.62
N ALA A 81 0.19 17.70 10.88
CA ALA A 81 0.74 16.69 9.97
C ALA A 81 -0.08 15.38 10.04
N PRO A 82 -0.38 14.74 8.89
CA PRO A 82 -1.05 13.43 8.88
C PRO A 82 -0.28 12.39 9.70
N PRO A 83 -0.95 11.42 10.37
CA PRO A 83 -0.28 10.41 11.19
C PRO A 83 0.80 9.60 10.46
N MET A 84 0.72 9.52 9.12
CA MET A 84 1.67 8.79 8.27
C MET A 84 2.89 9.61 7.83
N SER A 85 2.96 10.91 8.14
CA SER A 85 4.05 11.80 7.71
C SER A 85 5.04 12.13 8.84
N VAL A 86 5.03 11.33 9.91
CA VAL A 86 6.00 11.47 11.01
C VAL A 86 7.40 11.15 10.50
N PRO A 87 8.34 12.11 10.54
CA PRO A 87 9.70 11.85 10.12
C PRO A 87 10.37 10.85 11.06
N HIS A 88 11.25 10.03 10.50
CA HIS A 88 12.03 9.06 11.22
C HIS A 88 13.44 8.98 10.64
N LEU A 89 14.40 8.70 11.50
CA LEU A 89 15.76 8.32 11.13
C LEU A 89 15.88 6.80 11.27
N ASP A 90 16.20 6.12 10.17
CA ASP A 90 16.24 4.66 10.16
C ASP A 90 17.51 4.09 9.52
N THR A 91 18.08 3.10 10.20
CA THR A 91 19.17 2.28 9.67
C THR A 91 18.63 1.23 8.71
N ARG A 92 19.19 1.15 7.51
CA ARG A 92 18.83 0.17 6.47
C ARG A 92 20.04 -0.58 5.96
N TYR A 93 19.84 -1.86 5.68
CA TYR A 93 20.79 -2.69 4.93
C TYR A 93 20.26 -2.89 3.52
N VAL A 94 20.99 -2.39 2.54
CA VAL A 94 20.68 -2.51 1.11
C VAL A 94 21.90 -3.10 0.43
N ASP A 95 21.74 -4.24 -0.25
CA ASP A 95 22.83 -4.97 -0.91
C ASP A 95 24.03 -5.24 0.02
N GLY A 96 23.75 -5.61 1.28
CA GLY A 96 24.75 -5.86 2.31
C GLY A 96 25.44 -4.61 2.89
N LYS A 97 25.12 -3.41 2.37
CA LYS A 97 25.69 -2.14 2.86
C LYS A 97 24.72 -1.42 3.77
N ARG A 98 25.24 -0.87 4.86
CA ARG A 98 24.46 -0.04 5.78
C ARG A 98 24.28 1.37 5.21
N SER A 99 23.08 1.91 5.34
CA SER A 99 22.71 3.27 4.99
C SER A 99 21.76 3.85 6.04
N LEU A 100 21.71 5.18 6.12
CA LEU A 100 20.73 5.89 6.93
C LEU A 100 19.69 6.54 6.02
N LEU A 101 18.43 6.43 6.42
CA LEU A 101 17.33 7.11 5.76
C LEU A 101 16.69 8.11 6.71
N PHE A 102 16.29 9.26 6.16
CA PHE A 102 15.52 10.26 6.88
C PHE A 102 14.33 10.75 6.05
N GLY A 103 13.15 10.81 6.67
CA GLY A 103 11.90 11.19 6.01
C GLY A 103 10.71 10.50 6.69
N PRO A 104 9.52 10.45 6.05
CA PRO A 104 9.28 10.77 4.65
C PRO A 104 9.08 12.27 4.41
N TYR A 105 9.55 12.75 3.25
CA TYR A 105 9.08 13.99 2.63
C TYR A 105 8.01 13.64 1.59
N ALA A 106 7.00 14.51 1.43
CA ALA A 106 6.02 14.29 0.37
C ALA A 106 6.66 14.45 -1.01
N GLY A 107 6.28 13.54 -1.91
CA GLY A 107 6.52 13.64 -3.34
C GLY A 107 5.18 13.58 -4.09
N PHE A 108 5.18 14.11 -5.30
CA PHE A 108 4.06 13.99 -6.23
C PHE A 108 4.53 13.31 -7.51
N SER A 109 3.65 12.49 -8.07
CA SER A 109 3.83 11.80 -9.34
C SER A 109 2.45 11.48 -9.89
N THR A 110 2.26 11.56 -11.20
CA THR A 110 0.99 11.16 -11.83
C THR A 110 0.96 9.66 -12.15
N ASN A 111 2.09 8.97 -12.04
CA ASN A 111 2.22 7.54 -12.29
C ASN A 111 1.58 6.73 -11.17
N PHE A 112 0.96 5.60 -11.50
CA PHE A 112 0.42 4.66 -10.52
C PHE A 112 1.38 3.50 -10.22
N LEU A 113 2.30 3.22 -11.14
CA LEU A 113 3.36 2.22 -11.00
C LEU A 113 4.75 2.88 -11.03
N LYS A 114 5.76 2.20 -10.46
CA LYS A 114 7.17 2.66 -10.50
C LYS A 114 7.66 2.88 -11.94
N SER A 115 7.25 2.02 -12.86
CA SER A 115 7.51 2.11 -14.30
C SER A 115 6.18 2.26 -15.05
N GLY A 116 5.37 3.25 -14.64
CA GLY A 116 4.06 3.56 -15.21
C GLY A 116 4.07 4.74 -16.20
N SER A 117 2.87 5.19 -16.58
CA SER A 117 2.69 6.33 -17.49
C SER A 117 2.41 7.61 -16.71
N LEU A 118 2.94 8.74 -17.19
CA LEU A 118 2.55 10.07 -16.69
C LEU A 118 1.06 10.37 -16.92
N LEU A 119 0.41 9.61 -17.81
CA LEU A 119 -1.01 9.71 -18.10
C LEU A 119 -1.88 8.85 -17.17
N ASP A 120 -1.32 8.08 -16.23
CA ASP A 120 -2.10 7.20 -15.35
C ASP A 120 -3.20 7.98 -14.60
N LEU A 121 -2.83 9.06 -13.90
CA LEU A 121 -3.82 9.91 -13.20
C LEU A 121 -4.88 10.49 -14.16
N PRO A 122 -4.53 11.23 -15.24
CA PRO A 122 -5.53 11.72 -16.21
C PRO A 122 -6.44 10.63 -16.79
N LEU A 123 -5.86 9.49 -17.18
CA LEU A 123 -6.60 8.36 -17.74
C LEU A 123 -7.41 7.59 -16.71
N SER A 124 -7.24 7.86 -15.41
CA SER A 124 -8.07 7.28 -14.35
C SER A 124 -9.35 8.08 -14.09
N ILE A 125 -9.42 9.32 -14.59
CA ILE A 125 -10.59 10.18 -14.41
C ILE A 125 -11.73 9.67 -15.29
N ARG A 126 -12.90 9.50 -14.70
CA ARG A 126 -14.14 9.02 -15.34
C ARG A 126 -15.30 9.87 -14.85
N THR A 127 -16.33 10.00 -15.67
CA THR A 127 -17.57 10.71 -15.28
C THR A 127 -18.15 10.20 -13.96
N SER A 128 -17.99 8.90 -13.67
CA SER A 128 -18.46 8.28 -12.44
C SER A 128 -17.65 8.63 -11.19
N ASN A 129 -16.40 9.11 -11.31
CA ASN A 129 -15.51 9.40 -10.17
C ASN A 129 -15.14 10.88 -9.99
N ILE A 130 -15.52 11.77 -10.92
CA ILE A 130 -15.27 13.23 -10.79
C ILE A 130 -15.86 13.80 -9.50
N VAL A 131 -17.13 13.49 -9.19
CA VAL A 131 -17.79 14.00 -7.97
C VAL A 131 -17.06 13.50 -6.70
N PRO A 132 -16.75 12.21 -6.54
CA PRO A 132 -15.91 11.73 -5.45
C PRO A 132 -14.55 12.43 -5.34
N MET A 133 -13.86 12.65 -6.47
CA MET A 133 -12.55 13.30 -6.48
C MET A 133 -12.61 14.76 -6.02
N LEU A 134 -13.60 15.52 -6.50
CA LEU A 134 -13.82 16.91 -6.08
C LEU A 134 -14.23 17.03 -4.62
N ALA A 135 -15.07 16.10 -4.14
CA ALA A 135 -15.46 16.04 -2.74
C ALA A 135 -14.23 15.81 -1.83
N VAL A 136 -13.35 14.86 -2.17
CA VAL A 136 -12.12 14.64 -1.41
C VAL A 136 -11.20 15.87 -1.45
N ALA A 137 -11.04 16.52 -2.61
CA ALA A 137 -10.24 17.73 -2.71
C ALA A 137 -10.73 18.82 -1.74
N LYS A 138 -12.04 19.02 -1.66
CA LYS A 138 -12.67 19.98 -0.72
C LYS A 138 -12.56 19.55 0.74
N ASP A 139 -12.82 18.28 1.04
CA ASP A 139 -12.92 17.80 2.44
C ASP A 139 -11.54 17.50 3.06
N ASN A 140 -10.47 17.45 2.25
CA ASN A 140 -9.10 17.15 2.67
C ASN A 140 -8.14 18.28 2.31
N MET A 141 -8.60 19.53 2.40
CA MET A 141 -7.80 20.70 2.08
C MET A 141 -6.54 20.80 2.94
N ASP A 142 -6.60 20.45 4.23
CA ASP A 142 -5.42 20.46 5.11
C ASP A 142 -4.35 19.48 4.65
N LEU A 143 -4.74 18.25 4.32
CA LEU A 143 -3.83 17.24 3.75
C LEU A 143 -3.26 17.70 2.41
N THR A 144 -4.11 18.25 1.54
CA THR A 144 -3.69 18.75 0.22
C THR A 144 -2.69 19.90 0.36
N ALA A 145 -2.98 20.86 1.23
CA ALA A 145 -2.09 21.98 1.53
C ALA A 145 -0.77 21.51 2.14
N TYR A 146 -0.81 20.53 3.05
CA TYR A 146 0.38 19.90 3.61
C TYR A 146 1.24 19.26 2.51
N LEU A 147 0.65 18.43 1.65
CA LEU A 147 1.37 17.76 0.56
C LEU A 147 1.97 18.75 -0.43
N VAL A 148 1.24 19.81 -0.80
CA VAL A 148 1.75 20.88 -1.69
C VAL A 148 2.93 21.60 -1.05
N LYS A 149 2.84 21.96 0.24
CA LYS A 149 3.94 22.58 0.98
C LYS A 149 5.17 21.68 1.02
N GLU A 150 5.01 20.41 1.36
CA GLU A 150 6.11 19.45 1.41
C GLU A 150 6.79 19.22 0.04
N VAL A 151 5.99 19.14 -1.03
CA VAL A 151 6.51 19.01 -2.39
C VAL A 151 7.28 20.26 -2.80
N ALA A 152 6.81 21.45 -2.41
CA ALA A 152 7.45 22.73 -2.71
C ALA A 152 8.72 23.02 -1.89
N LYS A 153 8.98 22.29 -0.79
CA LYS A 153 10.19 22.50 0.03
C LYS A 153 11.45 22.38 -0.81
N SER A 154 12.36 23.34 -0.69
CA SER A 154 13.70 23.25 -1.29
C SER A 154 14.53 22.13 -0.66
N HIS A 155 15.61 21.73 -1.31
CA HIS A 155 16.56 20.78 -0.74
C HIS A 155 17.09 21.28 0.62
N ASN A 156 17.49 22.55 0.72
CA ASN A 156 17.98 23.14 1.97
C ASN A 156 16.93 23.09 3.08
N ALA A 157 15.67 23.40 2.80
CA ALA A 157 14.59 23.30 3.79
C ALA A 157 14.38 21.85 4.28
N LYS A 158 14.60 20.87 3.41
CA LYS A 158 14.58 19.45 3.81
C LYS A 158 15.79 19.13 4.70
N VAL A 159 16.99 19.63 4.39
CA VAL A 159 18.19 19.46 5.21
C VAL A 159 18.04 20.10 6.58
N GLU A 160 17.41 21.27 6.69
CA GLU A 160 17.11 21.88 7.99
C GLU A 160 16.20 20.99 8.84
N ALA A 161 15.16 20.39 8.25
CA ALA A 161 14.34 19.42 8.96
C ALA A 161 15.13 18.17 9.39
N LEU A 162 16.15 17.75 8.63
CA LEU A 162 17.08 16.70 9.05
C LEU A 162 17.93 17.16 10.24
N ARG A 163 18.39 18.43 10.26
CA ARG A 163 19.19 19.00 11.36
C ARG A 163 18.44 19.09 12.68
N GLU A 164 17.11 19.20 12.66
CA GLU A 164 16.30 19.08 13.88
C GLU A 164 16.45 17.70 14.56
N TYR A 165 16.71 16.65 13.78
CA TYR A 165 16.88 15.26 14.26
C TYR A 165 18.34 14.85 14.39
N PHE A 166 19.19 15.38 13.52
CA PHE A 166 20.61 15.11 13.47
C PHE A 166 21.36 16.44 13.26
N PRO A 167 21.61 17.21 14.33
CA PRO A 167 22.13 18.59 14.23
C PRO A 167 23.44 18.75 13.46
N LEU A 168 24.27 17.70 13.44
CA LEU A 168 25.54 17.67 12.74
C LEU A 168 25.43 17.20 11.29
N ALA A 169 24.21 17.14 10.73
CA ALA A 169 23.99 16.73 9.36
C ALA A 169 24.63 17.70 8.36
N ASP A 170 25.58 17.16 7.59
CA ASP A 170 26.12 17.78 6.39
C ASP A 170 25.25 17.41 5.19
N GLY A 171 24.44 18.35 4.70
CA GLY A 171 23.45 18.11 3.64
C GLY A 171 24.01 17.53 2.35
N GLU A 172 25.28 17.80 2.01
CA GLU A 172 25.92 17.27 0.80
C GLU A 172 26.12 15.74 0.86
N LYS A 173 26.16 15.18 2.07
CA LYS A 173 26.26 13.72 2.31
C LYS A 173 24.92 12.99 2.28
N TRP A 174 23.83 13.70 1.96
CA TRP A 174 22.49 13.16 1.90
C TRP A 174 21.87 13.40 0.53
N GLU A 175 21.59 12.32 -0.17
CA GLU A 175 20.90 12.35 -1.45
C GLU A 175 19.41 12.09 -1.26
N LEU A 176 18.56 12.80 -2.01
CA LEU A 176 17.11 12.60 -1.95
C LEU A 176 16.72 11.47 -2.92
N ILE A 177 16.23 10.37 -2.36
CA ILE A 177 15.75 9.21 -3.12
C ILE A 177 14.21 9.13 -3.10
N THR A 178 13.63 8.54 -4.15
CA THR A 178 12.20 8.22 -4.21
C THR A 178 12.00 6.78 -3.73
N ALA A 179 11.35 6.59 -2.58
CA ALA A 179 11.22 5.26 -1.95
C ALA A 179 10.09 4.42 -2.56
N GLY A 180 9.06 5.04 -3.13
CA GLY A 180 7.98 4.30 -3.76
C GLY A 180 6.86 5.17 -4.33
N GLN A 181 6.02 4.50 -5.11
CA GLN A 181 4.78 5.05 -5.66
C GLN A 181 3.61 4.40 -4.93
N ARG A 182 2.72 5.21 -4.36
CA ARG A 182 1.46 4.75 -3.76
C ARG A 182 0.30 5.44 -4.45
N VAL A 183 -0.83 4.75 -4.52
CA VAL A 183 -2.09 5.31 -5.00
C VAL A 183 -3.10 5.13 -3.88
N GLN A 184 -3.47 6.24 -3.24
CA GLN A 184 -4.59 6.23 -2.31
C GLN A 184 -5.89 6.23 -3.09
N ILE A 185 -6.89 5.54 -2.57
CA ILE A 185 -8.14 5.34 -3.29
C ILE A 185 -9.15 6.36 -2.81
N ILE A 186 -9.85 6.94 -3.77
CA ILE A 186 -11.02 7.76 -3.50
C ILE A 186 -12.23 6.89 -3.79
N LYS A 187 -13.09 6.71 -2.80
CA LYS A 187 -14.32 5.92 -2.92
C LYS A 187 -15.52 6.85 -2.87
N LYS A 188 -16.52 6.60 -3.73
CA LYS A 188 -17.81 7.26 -3.66
C LYS A 188 -18.47 6.99 -2.31
N ASP A 189 -18.91 8.05 -1.65
CA ASP A 189 -19.63 7.97 -0.39
C ASP A 189 -21.01 8.64 -0.52
N ALA A 190 -22.04 8.05 0.11
CA ALA A 190 -23.41 8.54 -0.01
C ALA A 190 -23.63 9.88 0.70
N LYS A 191 -22.88 10.16 1.77
CA LYS A 191 -23.04 11.38 2.59
C LYS A 191 -22.05 12.47 2.21
N LYS A 192 -20.78 12.09 2.01
CA LYS A 192 -19.68 13.01 1.72
C LYS A 192 -19.44 13.20 0.23
N GLY A 193 -20.09 12.43 -0.65
CA GLY A 193 -19.84 12.43 -2.09
C GLY A 193 -18.58 11.65 -2.48
N GLY A 194 -17.51 11.76 -1.69
CA GLY A 194 -16.29 10.96 -1.82
C GLY A 194 -15.47 10.95 -0.53
N VAL A 195 -14.74 9.86 -0.29
CA VAL A 195 -13.84 9.72 0.86
C VAL A 195 -12.49 9.15 0.42
N LEU A 196 -11.42 9.65 1.03
CA LEU A 196 -10.07 9.12 0.85
C LEU A 196 -9.89 7.89 1.74
N GLN A 197 -9.49 6.78 1.12
CA GLN A 197 -9.25 5.50 1.78
C GLN A 197 -7.74 5.30 1.98
N PHE A 198 -7.36 4.98 3.21
CA PHE A 198 -5.97 4.73 3.62
C PHE A 198 -5.64 3.24 3.73
N GLY A 199 -6.64 2.37 3.59
CA GLY A 199 -6.50 0.91 3.66
C GLY A 199 -6.56 0.22 2.30
N THR A 200 -6.65 -1.10 2.34
CA THR A 200 -6.97 -1.93 1.19
C THR A 200 -8.49 -2.05 1.06
N GLU A 201 -9.01 -1.80 -0.13
CA GLU A 201 -10.42 -2.04 -0.46
C GLU A 201 -10.53 -3.33 -1.30
N VAL A 202 -11.42 -4.23 -0.89
CA VAL A 202 -11.76 -5.45 -1.63
C VAL A 202 -12.99 -5.20 -2.49
N ILE A 203 -12.83 -5.31 -3.81
CA ILE A 203 -13.93 -5.15 -4.77
C ILE A 203 -14.15 -6.48 -5.47
N THR A 204 -15.39 -6.93 -5.54
CA THR A 204 -15.78 -8.16 -6.23
C THR A 204 -16.99 -7.89 -7.10
N SER A 205 -17.04 -8.48 -8.29
CA SER A 205 -18.28 -8.44 -9.08
C SER A 205 -19.39 -9.22 -8.39
N ARG A 206 -20.65 -8.85 -8.66
CA ARG A 206 -21.83 -9.54 -8.14
C ARG A 206 -21.83 -11.06 -8.40
N ASP A 207 -21.30 -11.48 -9.54
CA ASP A 207 -21.23 -12.91 -9.92
C ASP A 207 -19.97 -13.62 -9.37
N GLY A 208 -19.08 -12.90 -8.68
CA GLY A 208 -17.84 -13.41 -8.12
C GLY A 208 -16.75 -13.73 -9.14
N SER A 209 -16.96 -13.47 -10.43
CA SER A 209 -16.02 -13.84 -11.51
C SER A 209 -14.79 -12.94 -11.61
N ILE A 210 -14.79 -11.78 -10.95
CA ILE A 210 -13.61 -10.93 -10.79
C ILE A 210 -13.51 -10.37 -9.37
N GLY A 211 -12.30 -10.36 -8.82
CA GLY A 211 -11.96 -9.73 -7.55
C GLY A 211 -10.75 -8.81 -7.70
N ALA A 212 -10.70 -7.71 -6.96
CA ALA A 212 -9.63 -6.73 -7.03
C ALA A 212 -9.28 -6.18 -5.65
N LEU A 213 -8.00 -5.87 -5.46
CA LEU A 213 -7.52 -5.10 -4.30
C LEU A 213 -7.11 -3.71 -4.77
N LEU A 214 -7.71 -2.68 -4.18
CA LEU A 214 -7.33 -1.29 -4.41
C LEU A 214 -6.72 -0.67 -3.16
N GLY A 215 -5.81 0.29 -3.34
CA GLY A 215 -5.28 1.13 -2.27
C GLY A 215 -4.00 0.60 -1.65
N ALA A 216 -3.91 0.70 -0.33
CA ALA A 216 -2.71 0.28 0.38
C ALA A 216 -2.46 -1.21 0.17
N SER A 217 -1.21 -1.59 -0.08
CA SER A 217 -0.83 -3.00 -0.11
C SER A 217 -1.06 -3.60 1.29
N PRO A 218 -1.75 -4.75 1.41
CA PRO A 218 -1.94 -5.41 2.68
C PRO A 218 -0.60 -5.72 3.35
N GLY A 219 -0.48 -5.37 4.63
CA GLY A 219 0.64 -5.80 5.46
C GLY A 219 0.51 -7.29 5.81
N ALA A 220 1.56 -7.88 6.37
CA ALA A 220 1.57 -9.29 6.75
C ALA A 220 0.37 -9.66 7.66
N SER A 221 -0.01 -8.78 8.58
CA SER A 221 -1.13 -8.98 9.49
C SER A 221 -2.52 -8.84 8.86
N THR A 222 -2.64 -8.23 7.68
CA THR A 222 -3.93 -7.98 7.02
C THR A 222 -4.11 -8.74 5.71
N ALA A 223 -3.04 -9.24 5.10
CA ALA A 223 -3.09 -9.95 3.83
C ALA A 223 -3.97 -11.21 3.89
N VAL A 224 -3.76 -12.06 4.91
CA VAL A 224 -4.53 -13.30 5.10
C VAL A 224 -6.03 -13.04 5.26
N PRO A 225 -6.50 -12.21 6.21
CA PRO A 225 -7.93 -11.97 6.36
C PRO A 225 -8.57 -11.35 5.12
N ILE A 226 -7.87 -10.44 4.41
CA ILE A 226 -8.34 -9.85 3.15
C ILE A 226 -8.54 -10.92 2.06
N MET A 227 -7.60 -11.86 1.93
CA MET A 227 -7.72 -12.92 0.93
C MET A 227 -8.81 -13.94 1.31
N LEU A 228 -9.01 -14.23 2.59
CA LEU A 228 -10.12 -15.05 3.06
C LEU A 228 -11.47 -14.40 2.74
N GLU A 229 -11.60 -13.10 2.99
CA GLU A 229 -12.79 -12.31 2.62
C GLU A 229 -13.05 -12.36 1.11
N LEU A 230 -12.01 -12.19 0.29
CA LEU A 230 -12.14 -12.27 -1.16
C LEU A 230 -12.59 -13.67 -1.61
N MET A 231 -11.99 -14.72 -1.05
CA MET A 231 -12.36 -16.11 -1.35
C MET A 231 -13.82 -16.39 -0.98
N GLN A 232 -14.31 -15.89 0.16
CA GLN A 232 -15.72 -16.02 0.57
C GLN A 232 -16.66 -15.35 -0.44
N ARG A 233 -16.32 -14.13 -0.86
CA ARG A 233 -17.15 -13.33 -1.77
C ARG A 233 -17.16 -13.87 -3.20
N CYS A 234 -16.01 -14.32 -3.70
CA CYS A 234 -15.87 -14.79 -5.08
C CYS A 234 -16.25 -16.27 -5.27
N PHE A 235 -16.11 -17.10 -4.24
CA PHE A 235 -16.32 -18.55 -4.33
C PHE A 235 -17.25 -19.09 -3.23
N PRO A 236 -18.45 -18.51 -3.02
CA PRO A 236 -19.30 -18.87 -1.89
C PRO A 236 -19.73 -20.35 -1.90
N LYS A 237 -19.84 -20.97 -3.09
CA LYS A 237 -20.22 -22.39 -3.22
C LYS A 237 -19.10 -23.34 -2.79
N GLN A 238 -17.85 -22.97 -3.05
CA GLN A 238 -16.67 -23.79 -2.76
C GLN A 238 -16.14 -23.53 -1.36
N TYR A 239 -16.30 -22.30 -0.84
CA TYR A 239 -15.68 -21.85 0.41
C TYR A 239 -15.97 -22.78 1.59
N ARG A 240 -17.22 -23.25 1.72
CA ARG A 240 -17.62 -24.19 2.78
C ARG A 240 -16.82 -25.49 2.76
N GLY A 241 -16.43 -25.98 1.57
CA GLY A 241 -15.58 -27.16 1.43
C GLY A 241 -14.10 -26.89 1.77
N TRP A 242 -13.68 -25.63 1.80
CA TRP A 242 -12.32 -25.23 2.13
C TRP A 242 -12.12 -24.96 3.62
N GLU A 243 -13.19 -24.72 4.39
CA GLU A 243 -13.10 -24.39 5.81
C GLU A 243 -12.30 -25.42 6.62
N THR A 244 -12.48 -26.71 6.35
CA THR A 244 -11.68 -27.77 6.99
C THR A 244 -10.19 -27.56 6.76
N LYS A 245 -9.79 -27.34 5.50
CA LYS A 245 -8.39 -27.14 5.15
C LYS A 245 -7.83 -25.83 5.71
N LEU A 246 -8.65 -24.78 5.74
CA LEU A 246 -8.28 -23.50 6.34
C LEU A 246 -8.01 -23.63 7.84
N ARG A 247 -8.82 -24.42 8.56
CA ARG A 247 -8.61 -24.70 10.00
C ARG A 247 -7.36 -25.54 10.25
N GLU A 248 -7.05 -26.50 9.37
CA GLU A 248 -5.78 -27.24 9.45
C GLU A 248 -4.56 -26.32 9.28
N MET A 249 -4.61 -25.40 8.32
CA MET A 249 -3.52 -24.45 8.05
C MET A 249 -3.42 -23.32 9.09
N MET A 250 -4.57 -22.92 9.66
CA MET A 250 -4.69 -21.83 10.62
C MET A 250 -5.57 -22.28 11.79
N PRO A 251 -5.00 -22.94 12.81
CA PRO A 251 -5.77 -23.48 13.94
C PRO A 251 -6.63 -22.43 14.68
N GLY A 252 -6.19 -21.16 14.69
CA GLY A 252 -6.95 -20.05 15.27
C GLY A 252 -8.08 -19.49 14.40
N TYR A 253 -8.30 -20.03 13.20
CA TYR A 253 -9.29 -19.51 12.27
C TYR A 253 -10.73 -19.64 12.83
N GLY A 254 -11.42 -18.51 12.92
CA GLY A 254 -12.78 -18.43 13.47
C GLY A 254 -12.85 -18.46 15.01
N VAL A 255 -11.71 -18.40 15.70
CA VAL A 255 -11.63 -18.32 17.17
C VAL A 255 -11.09 -16.96 17.59
N LYS A 256 -11.69 -16.36 18.62
CA LYS A 256 -11.13 -15.16 19.25
C LYS A 256 -10.01 -15.58 20.20
N LEU A 257 -8.76 -15.49 19.76
CA LEU A 257 -7.59 -15.92 20.54
C LEU A 257 -7.46 -15.19 21.89
N ASN A 258 -7.90 -13.93 21.99
CA ASN A 258 -7.91 -13.19 23.26
C ASN A 258 -8.80 -13.85 24.34
N GLU A 259 -9.76 -14.67 23.94
CA GLU A 259 -10.66 -15.41 24.84
C GLU A 259 -10.18 -16.87 25.05
N ASN A 260 -9.09 -17.29 24.40
CA ASN A 260 -8.53 -18.64 24.48
C ASN A 260 -7.00 -18.59 24.61
N PRO A 261 -6.47 -18.30 25.82
CA PRO A 261 -5.05 -18.09 26.04
C PRO A 261 -4.19 -19.34 25.79
N GLU A 262 -4.73 -20.54 26.06
CA GLU A 262 -4.05 -21.80 25.80
C GLU A 262 -3.81 -22.00 24.31
N LEU A 263 -4.86 -21.81 23.49
CA LEU A 263 -4.73 -21.89 22.03
C LEU A 263 -3.82 -20.80 21.47
N ALA A 264 -3.85 -19.59 22.05
CA ALA A 264 -2.96 -18.50 21.64
C ALA A 264 -1.49 -18.85 21.89
N ALA A 265 -1.17 -19.46 23.03
CA ALA A 265 0.17 -19.96 23.34
C ALA A 265 0.60 -21.06 22.36
N GLU A 266 -0.24 -22.08 22.15
CA GLU A 266 0.06 -23.19 21.23
C GLU A 266 0.38 -22.70 19.80
N ILE A 267 -0.39 -21.71 19.31
CA ILE A 267 -0.20 -21.13 17.98
C ILE A 267 1.07 -20.27 17.91
N ALA A 268 1.48 -19.64 19.01
CA ALA A 268 2.69 -18.81 19.06
C ALA A 268 3.96 -19.65 19.17
N ASP A 269 3.92 -20.78 19.88
CA ASP A 269 5.09 -21.61 20.16
C ASP A 269 5.67 -22.25 18.88
N LYS A 270 4.81 -22.77 17.99
CA LYS A 270 5.26 -23.45 16.75
C LYS A 270 6.08 -22.52 15.83
N PRO A 271 5.64 -21.30 15.47
CA PRO A 271 6.47 -20.34 14.76
C PRO A 271 7.71 -19.92 15.55
N ALA A 272 7.61 -19.76 16.88
CA ALA A 272 8.75 -19.37 17.70
C ALA A 272 9.87 -20.43 17.68
N GLU A 273 9.52 -21.71 17.78
CA GLU A 273 10.48 -22.82 17.67
C GLU A 273 11.09 -22.87 16.26
N ALA A 274 10.26 -22.81 15.22
CA ALA A 274 10.71 -22.84 13.83
C ALA A 274 11.63 -21.66 13.47
N LEU A 275 11.40 -20.49 14.07
CA LEU A 275 12.21 -19.28 13.90
C LEU A 275 13.36 -19.16 14.91
N GLN A 276 13.53 -20.15 15.80
CA GLN A 276 14.54 -20.14 16.88
C GLN A 276 14.43 -18.90 17.79
N LEU A 277 13.19 -18.45 18.01
CA LEU A 277 12.82 -17.34 18.89
C LEU A 277 12.34 -17.84 20.27
N ALA A 278 12.18 -19.15 20.44
CA ALA A 278 11.87 -19.74 21.73
C ALA A 278 12.93 -19.26 22.73
N ALA A 279 12.47 -18.62 23.81
CA ALA A 279 13.37 -18.07 24.81
C ALA A 279 14.33 -19.17 25.28
N THR A 280 15.64 -18.97 25.04
CA THR A 280 16.62 -19.52 25.97
C THR A 280 16.27 -18.91 27.32
N ALA A 281 15.67 -19.71 28.20
CA ALA A 281 15.50 -19.34 29.60
C ALA A 281 16.85 -18.84 30.12
N GLN A 282 16.92 -17.55 30.45
CA GLN A 282 17.98 -16.95 31.26
C GLN A 282 17.46 -16.78 32.68
#